data_AF-D8MB96-F1
#
_entry.id   AF-D8MB96-F1
#
_cell.length_a   1.000
_cell.length_b   1.000
_cell.length_c   1.000
_cell.angle_alpha   90.00
_cell.angle_beta   90.00
_cell.angle_gamma   90.00
#
_symmetry.space_group_name_H-M   'P 1'
#
loop_
_entity.id
_entity.type
_entity.pdbx_description
1 polymer ?
#
loop_
_entity_poly.entity_id
_entity_poly.type
_entity_poly.pdbx_seq_one_letter_code
_entity_poly.pdbx_strand_id
1 'polypeptide(L)'
;MSVTVPPTEENIGRSNPPIVRIMQNTDFQRIRNTSWMLLFCYLVLYSRRSKNQVCSQGTADRSRSYGTSLFYYEKMKIDGECKKDKKGRQLYVPRALCILSHQPFFTAFNVFLRELYRNAILDSEDQFADENDSIPRVESFEALLRKGSLYDTLLDDSMALLPLEKHIQHFIDFCPSLDPGFLIHLPVFQKIYTIRIPPLTRLPYTDKLCFKCLFTSLSPKNIVKVYAAILQEQRVLFVSEQMDSLTLCAQAFNSLLYPFRWFHPFIPILPFAVTETISASFPYIFGVTTNQFETEDCQNNLDGVIVVYLDYDKVVVPKSCHLVEFRKSFVKKVVTQMENTCSLL
;
A
#
# COMPACT_ATOMS: atom_id res chain seq x y z
N MET A 1 -7.66 18.12 -18.74
CA MET A 1 -8.31 17.34 -19.81
C MET A 1 -7.24 16.53 -20.51
N SER A 2 -7.25 15.20 -20.38
CA SER A 2 -6.37 14.32 -21.18
C SER A 2 -7.23 13.27 -21.86
N VAL A 3 -7.03 13.14 -23.17
CA VAL A 3 -7.79 12.34 -24.14
C VAL A 3 -7.52 10.85 -23.92
N THR A 4 -8.61 10.08 -23.81
CA THR A 4 -8.62 8.61 -23.74
C THR A 4 -8.36 8.03 -25.14
N VAL A 5 -7.39 7.14 -25.29
CA VAL A 5 -7.27 6.29 -26.50
C VAL A 5 -7.97 4.96 -26.20
N PRO A 6 -9.02 4.57 -26.95
CA PRO A 6 -9.67 3.27 -26.76
C PRO A 6 -8.72 2.13 -27.15
N PRO A 7 -8.82 0.95 -26.50
CA PRO A 7 -8.02 -0.20 -26.87
C PRO A 7 -8.44 -0.73 -28.24
N THR A 8 -7.56 -0.62 -29.24
CA THR A 8 -7.67 -1.29 -30.54
C THR A 8 -7.00 -2.67 -30.49
N GLU A 9 -7.38 -3.59 -31.37
CA GLU A 9 -6.81 -4.95 -31.45
C GLU A 9 -5.26 -4.96 -31.54
N GLU A 10 -4.65 -3.89 -32.08
CA GLU A 10 -3.19 -3.71 -32.17
C GLU A 10 -2.49 -3.36 -30.83
N ASN A 11 -3.23 -2.99 -29.78
CA ASN A 11 -2.67 -2.66 -28.46
C ASN A 11 -2.68 -3.85 -27.49
N ILE A 12 -3.20 -5.00 -27.90
CA ILE A 12 -3.18 -6.25 -27.12
C ILE A 12 -1.78 -6.84 -27.22
N GLY A 13 -0.86 -6.36 -26.38
CA GLY A 13 0.52 -6.84 -26.34
C GLY A 13 1.57 -5.78 -25.98
N ARG A 14 1.20 -4.50 -25.85
CA ARG A 14 2.15 -3.49 -25.36
C ARG A 14 2.37 -3.64 -23.85
N SER A 15 3.63 -3.53 -23.46
CA SER A 15 4.14 -3.79 -22.11
C SER A 15 3.60 -2.84 -21.04
N ASN A 16 3.09 -1.66 -21.40
CA ASN A 16 2.63 -0.65 -20.44
C ASN A 16 1.10 -0.48 -20.48
N PRO A 17 0.39 -0.60 -19.36
CA PRO A 17 -1.02 -0.28 -19.30
C PRO A 17 -1.25 1.22 -19.50
N PRO A 18 -2.27 1.64 -20.28
CA PRO A 18 -2.53 3.04 -20.54
C PRO A 18 -3.05 3.76 -19.29
N ILE A 19 -2.45 4.90 -18.95
CA ILE A 19 -2.99 5.80 -17.92
C ILE A 19 -4.23 6.47 -18.49
N VAL A 20 -5.38 6.21 -17.86
CA VAL A 20 -6.69 6.62 -18.38
C VAL A 20 -7.01 8.08 -18.03
N ARG A 21 -6.67 8.52 -16.81
CA ARG A 21 -6.97 9.88 -16.33
C ARG A 21 -5.99 10.26 -15.21
N ILE A 22 -5.46 11.48 -15.27
CA ILE A 22 -4.62 12.07 -14.22
C ILE A 22 -5.31 13.33 -13.72
N MET A 23 -5.48 13.45 -12.40
CA MET A 23 -5.95 14.67 -11.74
C MET A 23 -4.83 15.14 -10.82
N GLN A 24 -4.41 16.39 -10.97
CA GLN A 24 -3.28 16.98 -10.23
C GLN A 24 -3.72 18.30 -9.59
N ASN A 25 -3.21 18.57 -8.40
CA ASN A 25 -3.21 19.93 -7.85
C ASN A 25 -2.30 20.81 -8.73
N THR A 26 -2.63 22.09 -8.92
CA THR A 26 -1.79 23.06 -9.63
C THR A 26 -0.38 23.19 -9.07
N ASP A 27 -0.15 22.85 -7.80
CA ASP A 27 1.17 22.80 -7.16
C ASP A 27 1.98 21.52 -7.45
N PHE A 28 1.40 20.52 -8.13
CA PHE A 28 2.03 19.24 -8.46
C PHE A 28 2.89 19.27 -9.75
N GLN A 29 3.39 20.45 -10.14
CA GLN A 29 4.31 20.65 -11.27
C GLN A 29 5.71 20.04 -11.07
N ARG A 30 6.02 19.51 -9.88
CA ARG A 30 7.36 18.99 -9.53
C ARG A 30 7.61 17.52 -9.82
N ILE A 31 6.60 16.72 -10.16
CA ILE A 31 6.83 15.34 -10.64
C ILE A 31 7.17 15.40 -12.14
N ARG A 32 8.40 15.82 -12.45
CA ARG A 32 8.96 15.91 -13.82
C ARG A 32 9.15 14.56 -14.52
N ASN A 33 8.55 13.50 -13.99
CA ASN A 33 8.94 12.13 -14.26
C ASN A 33 7.68 11.24 -14.45
N THR A 34 6.96 11.48 -15.54
CA THR A 34 5.85 10.64 -16.02
C THR A 34 6.23 9.16 -16.16
N SER A 35 7.51 8.84 -16.43
CA SER A 35 8.03 7.46 -16.38
C SER A 35 7.91 6.79 -15.02
N TRP A 36 7.92 7.54 -13.91
CA TRP A 36 7.79 6.98 -12.56
C TRP A 36 6.35 6.75 -12.15
N MET A 37 5.44 7.60 -12.62
CA MET A 37 4.00 7.34 -12.48
C MET A 37 3.62 6.10 -13.28
N LEU A 38 4.22 5.92 -14.47
CA LEU A 38 4.14 4.69 -15.24
C LEU A 38 4.76 3.51 -14.50
N LEU A 39 5.95 3.62 -13.91
CA LEU A 39 6.60 2.56 -13.13
C LEU A 39 5.80 2.19 -11.86
N PHE A 40 5.18 3.17 -11.21
CA PHE A 40 4.27 3.00 -10.07
C PHE A 40 2.97 2.32 -10.52
N CYS A 41 2.33 2.78 -11.60
CA CYS A 41 1.20 2.10 -12.21
C CYS A 41 1.57 0.70 -12.74
N TYR A 42 2.82 0.48 -13.14
CA TYR A 42 3.36 -0.79 -13.64
C TYR A 42 3.58 -1.80 -12.50
N LEU A 43 4.19 -1.34 -11.40
CA LEU A 43 4.28 -2.03 -10.10
C LEU A 43 2.90 -2.47 -9.61
N VAL A 44 1.95 -1.55 -9.76
CA VAL A 44 0.55 -1.71 -9.40
C VAL A 44 -0.10 -2.78 -10.28
N LEU A 45 -0.04 -2.66 -11.61
CA LEU A 45 -0.83 -3.48 -12.54
C LEU A 45 -0.27 -4.88 -12.84
N TYR A 46 1.00 -5.18 -12.54
CA TYR A 46 1.56 -6.54 -12.72
C TYR A 46 1.21 -7.51 -11.57
N SER A 47 0.63 -7.01 -10.47
CA SER A 47 0.15 -7.83 -9.34
C SER A 47 -1.27 -8.31 -9.59
N ARG A 48 -1.42 -9.52 -10.15
CA ARG A 48 -2.71 -10.10 -10.54
C ARG A 48 -3.71 -10.40 -9.40
N ARG A 49 -3.41 -10.09 -8.12
CA ARG A 49 -4.23 -10.60 -6.98
C ARG A 49 -4.46 -9.67 -5.78
N SER A 50 -3.80 -8.53 -5.62
CA SER A 50 -4.02 -7.67 -4.42
C SER A 50 -5.02 -6.55 -4.70
N LYS A 51 -6.01 -6.38 -3.79
CA LYS A 51 -7.11 -5.41 -3.96
C LYS A 51 -6.77 -3.99 -3.52
N ASN A 52 -5.76 -3.80 -2.68
CA ASN A 52 -5.18 -2.48 -2.39
C ASN A 52 -3.65 -2.61 -2.41
N GLN A 53 -2.96 -1.49 -2.67
CA GLN A 53 -1.51 -1.43 -2.57
C GLN A 53 -1.07 -0.12 -1.98
N VAL A 54 0.04 -0.13 -1.26
CA VAL A 54 0.73 1.08 -0.82
C VAL A 54 2.19 0.98 -1.24
N CYS A 55 2.85 2.02 -1.73
CA CYS A 55 4.31 2.01 -1.95
C CYS A 55 4.94 3.28 -1.39
N SER A 56 6.25 3.27 -1.12
CA SER A 56 6.99 4.47 -0.73
C SER A 56 8.31 4.60 -1.49
N GLN A 57 8.67 5.80 -1.92
CA GLN A 57 9.97 6.09 -2.55
C GLN A 57 10.65 7.30 -1.88
N GLY A 58 11.97 7.29 -1.77
CA GLY A 58 12.77 8.48 -1.41
C GLY A 58 13.08 9.35 -2.64
N THR A 59 12.80 10.64 -2.58
CA THR A 59 13.19 11.66 -3.57
C THR A 59 14.58 12.23 -3.27
N ALA A 60 15.15 12.99 -4.21
CA ALA A 60 16.51 13.56 -4.10
C ALA A 60 16.70 14.54 -2.92
N ASP A 61 15.62 15.11 -2.38
CA ASP A 61 15.57 15.92 -1.16
C ASP A 61 15.34 15.08 0.12
N ARG A 62 15.37 13.75 0.01
CA ARG A 62 15.04 12.77 1.06
C ARG A 62 13.60 12.83 1.55
N SER A 63 12.69 13.54 0.86
CA SER A 63 11.26 13.40 1.12
C SER A 63 10.77 12.03 0.62
N ARG A 64 9.68 11.53 1.19
CA ARG A 64 9.10 10.25 0.77
C ARG A 64 7.78 10.51 0.08
N SER A 65 7.54 9.77 -1.00
CA SER A 65 6.25 9.76 -1.69
C SER A 65 5.58 8.43 -1.43
N TYR A 66 4.37 8.46 -0.91
CA TYR A 66 3.50 7.34 -0.63
C TYR A 66 2.44 7.21 -1.71
N GLY A 67 2.37 6.04 -2.34
CA GLY A 67 1.26 5.70 -3.20
C GLY A 67 0.26 4.84 -2.45
N THR A 68 -1.04 5.02 -2.67
CA THR A 68 -2.11 4.12 -2.25
C THR A 68 -2.95 3.79 -3.48
N SER A 69 -3.30 2.53 -3.67
CA SER A 69 -4.00 2.04 -4.86
C SER A 69 -5.13 1.10 -4.49
N LEU A 70 -6.20 1.09 -5.29
CA LEU A 70 -7.34 0.20 -5.19
C LEU A 70 -7.50 -0.50 -6.54
N PHE A 71 -7.50 -1.84 -6.54
CA PHE A 71 -7.66 -2.67 -7.73
C PHE A 71 -9.08 -3.16 -7.87
N TYR A 72 -9.55 -3.15 -9.10
CA TYR A 72 -10.83 -3.69 -9.49
C TYR A 72 -10.73 -4.29 -10.89
N TYR A 73 -11.75 -5.04 -11.26
CA TYR A 73 -11.82 -5.69 -12.56
C TYR A 73 -13.04 -5.17 -13.28
N GLU A 74 -12.85 -4.72 -14.52
CA GLU A 74 -13.94 -4.28 -15.39
C GLU A 74 -14.18 -5.32 -16.47
N LYS A 75 -15.42 -5.48 -16.94
CA LYS A 75 -15.74 -6.36 -18.06
C LYS A 75 -14.99 -5.91 -19.32
N MET A 76 -14.33 -6.86 -19.99
CA MET A 76 -13.61 -6.57 -21.23
C MET A 76 -14.59 -6.28 -22.35
N LYS A 77 -14.60 -5.03 -22.85
CA LYS A 77 -15.41 -4.59 -23.99
C LYS A 77 -14.51 -4.28 -25.19
N ILE A 78 -14.80 -4.89 -26.34
CA ILE A 78 -14.21 -4.53 -27.64
C ILE A 78 -15.37 -4.04 -28.51
N ASP A 79 -15.26 -2.84 -29.07
CA ASP A 79 -16.33 -2.18 -29.85
C ASP A 79 -17.69 -2.08 -29.12
N GLY A 80 -17.64 -1.97 -27.79
CA GLY A 80 -18.84 -1.89 -26.93
C GLY A 80 -19.42 -3.24 -26.50
N GLU A 81 -18.98 -4.36 -27.09
CA GLU A 81 -19.48 -5.70 -26.77
C GLU A 81 -18.63 -6.42 -25.73
N CYS A 82 -19.27 -7.04 -24.73
CA CYS A 82 -18.61 -7.83 -23.71
C CYS A 82 -18.05 -9.14 -24.27
N LYS A 83 -16.73 -9.36 -24.16
CA LYS A 83 -16.11 -10.61 -24.61
C LYS A 83 -16.31 -11.74 -23.60
N LYS A 84 -16.50 -12.94 -24.16
CA LYS A 84 -16.53 -14.21 -23.44
C LYS A 84 -15.41 -15.12 -23.96
N ASP A 85 -14.84 -15.95 -23.08
CA ASP A 85 -13.93 -17.04 -23.41
C ASP A 85 -14.66 -18.11 -24.27
N LYS A 86 -13.90 -19.03 -24.88
CA LYS A 86 -14.41 -20.19 -25.64
C LYS A 86 -15.37 -21.07 -24.84
N LYS A 87 -15.35 -20.97 -23.51
CA LYS A 87 -16.26 -21.64 -22.57
C LYS A 87 -17.47 -20.79 -22.15
N GLY A 88 -17.72 -19.65 -22.80
CA GLY A 88 -18.82 -18.74 -22.48
C GLY A 88 -18.62 -17.87 -21.23
N ARG A 89 -17.44 -17.91 -20.60
CA ARG A 89 -17.14 -17.14 -19.37
C ARG A 89 -16.79 -15.69 -19.71
N GLN A 90 -17.35 -14.74 -18.97
CA GLN A 90 -17.06 -13.32 -19.19
C GLN A 90 -15.60 -12.98 -18.89
N LEU A 91 -14.96 -12.21 -19.78
CA LEU A 91 -13.59 -11.75 -19.62
C LEU A 91 -13.55 -10.42 -18.87
N TYR A 92 -12.51 -10.25 -18.05
CA TYR A 92 -12.30 -9.06 -17.24
C TYR A 92 -10.89 -8.51 -17.45
N VAL A 93 -10.77 -7.19 -17.41
CA VAL A 93 -9.49 -6.47 -17.44
C VAL A 93 -9.23 -5.83 -16.07
N PRO A 94 -8.00 -5.95 -15.53
CA PRO A 94 -7.65 -5.30 -14.28
C PRO A 94 -7.52 -3.79 -14.48
N ARG A 95 -8.00 -3.03 -13.50
CA ARG A 95 -7.82 -1.58 -13.38
C ARG A 95 -7.42 -1.19 -11.96
N ALA A 96 -6.86 0.00 -11.83
CA ALA A 96 -6.47 0.56 -10.54
C ALA A 96 -6.80 2.05 -10.43
N LEU A 97 -7.33 2.46 -9.28
CA LEU A 97 -7.34 3.86 -8.84
C LEU A 97 -6.13 4.08 -7.93
N CYS A 98 -5.44 5.21 -8.08
CA CYS A 98 -4.20 5.49 -7.33
C CYS A 98 -4.18 6.92 -6.79
N ILE A 99 -3.73 7.09 -5.55
CA ILE A 99 -3.36 8.36 -4.92
C ILE A 99 -1.86 8.34 -4.70
N LEU A 100 -1.17 9.41 -5.10
CA LEU A 100 0.22 9.64 -4.74
C LEU A 100 0.30 10.88 -3.84
N SER A 101 0.91 10.76 -2.68
CA SER A 101 0.99 11.82 -1.67
C SER A 101 2.29 11.76 -0.89
N HIS A 102 2.75 12.89 -0.36
CA HIS A 102 3.89 12.91 0.57
C HIS A 102 3.50 12.47 1.98
N GLN A 103 2.21 12.31 2.27
CA GLN A 103 1.71 11.95 3.60
C GLN A 103 1.37 10.45 3.68
N PRO A 104 1.77 9.73 4.75
CA PRO A 104 1.49 8.30 4.91
C PRO A 104 0.10 8.02 5.52
N PHE A 105 -0.96 8.68 5.03
CA PHE A 105 -2.33 8.50 5.54
C PHE A 105 -3.04 7.28 4.92
N PHE A 106 -2.45 6.09 5.06
CA PHE A 106 -2.93 4.88 4.38
C PHE A 106 -4.39 4.57 4.67
N THR A 107 -4.86 4.74 5.90
CA THR A 107 -6.28 4.50 6.23
C THR A 107 -7.18 5.45 5.46
N ALA A 108 -6.87 6.75 5.49
CA ALA A 108 -7.70 7.79 4.92
C ALA A 108 -7.76 7.67 3.39
N PHE A 109 -6.61 7.43 2.76
CA PHE A 109 -6.49 7.27 1.30
C PHE A 109 -7.20 6.02 0.80
N ASN A 110 -7.13 4.91 1.55
CA ASN A 110 -7.88 3.70 1.21
C ASN A 110 -9.39 3.92 1.31
N VAL A 111 -9.88 4.64 2.33
CA VAL A 111 -11.31 4.98 2.45
C VAL A 111 -11.73 5.86 1.28
N PHE A 112 -10.95 6.88 0.94
CA PHE A 112 -11.24 7.75 -0.20
C PHE A 112 -11.31 6.99 -1.51
N LEU A 113 -10.33 6.14 -1.83
CA LEU A 113 -10.34 5.35 -3.06
C LEU A 113 -11.56 4.42 -3.17
N ARG A 114 -12.00 3.84 -2.04
CA ARG A 114 -13.18 2.97 -2.01
C ARG A 114 -14.47 3.75 -2.24
N GLU A 115 -14.63 4.90 -1.60
CA GLU A 115 -15.81 5.74 -1.84
C GLU A 115 -15.79 6.30 -3.26
N LEU A 116 -14.61 6.69 -3.78
CA LEU A 116 -14.44 7.09 -5.17
C LEU A 116 -14.87 5.97 -6.12
N TYR A 117 -14.45 4.73 -5.88
CA TYR A 117 -14.86 3.58 -6.67
C TYR A 117 -16.38 3.37 -6.66
N ARG A 118 -17.02 3.45 -5.48
CA ARG A 118 -18.47 3.29 -5.34
C ARG A 118 -19.24 4.33 -6.15
N ASN A 119 -18.92 5.61 -5.94
CA ASN A 119 -19.64 6.73 -6.57
C ASN A 119 -19.28 6.95 -8.06
N ALA A 120 -18.15 6.41 -8.53
CA ALA A 120 -17.72 6.57 -9.92
C ALA A 120 -18.05 5.38 -10.83
N ILE A 121 -18.11 4.16 -10.26
CA ILE A 121 -18.13 2.91 -11.02
C ILE A 121 -19.37 2.08 -10.71
N LEU A 122 -19.76 1.92 -9.43
CA LEU A 122 -20.94 1.10 -9.09
C LEU A 122 -22.25 1.78 -9.48
N ASP A 123 -22.33 3.11 -9.39
CA ASP A 123 -23.49 3.88 -9.89
C ASP A 123 -23.77 3.67 -11.40
N SER A 124 -22.80 3.11 -12.15
CA SER A 124 -22.97 2.76 -13.57
C SER A 124 -23.39 1.30 -13.84
N GLU A 125 -23.26 0.39 -12.86
CA GLU A 125 -23.53 -1.06 -13.03
C GLU A 125 -24.75 -1.58 -12.26
N ASP A 126 -25.32 -0.81 -11.32
CA ASP A 126 -26.44 -1.21 -10.44
C ASP A 126 -27.83 -1.25 -11.13
N GLN A 127 -27.90 -1.37 -12.45
CA GLN A 127 -29.16 -1.81 -13.09
C GLN A 127 -29.27 -3.34 -13.22
N PHE A 128 -28.18 -4.11 -13.11
CA PHE A 128 -28.25 -5.56 -13.37
C PHE A 128 -27.12 -6.38 -12.72
N ALA A 129 -27.25 -6.83 -11.47
CA ALA A 129 -26.58 -8.06 -11.00
C ALA A 129 -27.18 -8.63 -9.70
N ASP A 130 -27.67 -9.87 -9.79
CA ASP A 130 -28.23 -10.73 -8.73
C ASP A 130 -27.27 -11.02 -7.56
N GLU A 131 -27.87 -11.12 -6.35
CA GLU A 131 -27.22 -11.29 -5.04
C GLU A 131 -26.60 -12.68 -4.73
N ASN A 132 -26.58 -13.65 -5.65
CA ASN A 132 -26.46 -15.06 -5.25
C ASN A 132 -25.10 -15.78 -5.43
N ASP A 133 -23.99 -15.11 -5.76
CA ASP A 133 -22.69 -15.79 -5.96
C ASP A 133 -21.56 -15.23 -5.08
N SER A 134 -21.71 -15.38 -3.76
CA SER A 134 -20.66 -15.05 -2.78
C SER A 134 -19.66 -16.22 -2.60
N ILE A 135 -18.46 -16.07 -3.16
CA ILE A 135 -17.28 -16.91 -2.86
C ILE A 135 -16.88 -16.70 -1.39
N PRO A 136 -16.64 -17.76 -0.59
CA PRO A 136 -16.28 -17.64 0.82
C PRO A 136 -14.87 -17.06 0.97
N ARG A 137 -14.72 -15.95 1.68
CA ARG A 137 -13.41 -15.35 1.96
C ARG A 137 -12.96 -15.65 3.39
N VAL A 138 -11.78 -16.26 3.47
CA VAL A 138 -10.85 -16.27 4.62
C VAL A 138 -10.82 -14.88 5.28
N GLU A 139 -10.75 -14.83 6.61
CA GLU A 139 -10.71 -13.58 7.38
C GLU A 139 -9.59 -12.67 6.87
N SER A 140 -9.99 -11.67 6.08
CA SER A 140 -9.11 -10.76 5.34
C SER A 140 -9.16 -9.37 5.96
N PHE A 141 -8.19 -8.52 5.61
CA PHE A 141 -8.13 -7.09 5.93
C PHE A 141 -9.46 -6.33 5.73
N GLU A 142 -10.33 -6.80 4.82
CA GLU A 142 -11.72 -6.34 4.66
C GLU A 142 -12.60 -6.52 5.91
N ALA A 143 -12.45 -7.62 6.66
CA ALA A 143 -13.22 -7.93 7.86
C ALA A 143 -12.88 -7.01 9.04
N LEU A 144 -11.61 -6.61 9.17
CA LEU A 144 -11.15 -5.67 10.20
C LEU A 144 -11.61 -4.23 9.94
N LEU A 145 -11.86 -3.88 8.67
CA LEU A 145 -12.39 -2.58 8.26
C LEU A 145 -13.91 -2.50 8.38
N ARG A 146 -14.64 -3.63 8.20
CA ARG A 146 -16.10 -3.68 8.43
C ARG A 146 -16.49 -3.43 9.90
N LYS A 147 -15.66 -3.87 10.85
CA LYS A 147 -15.91 -3.67 12.30
C LYS A 147 -15.75 -2.22 12.78
N GLY A 148 -15.20 -1.31 11.97
CA GLY A 148 -14.99 0.10 12.33
C GLY A 148 -16.17 1.04 12.05
N SER A 149 -17.31 0.52 11.57
CA SER A 149 -18.47 1.30 11.15
C SER A 149 -19.44 1.56 12.30
N LEU A 150 -19.05 2.39 13.27
CA LEU A 150 -19.96 2.92 14.28
C LEU A 150 -19.58 4.36 14.60
N TYR A 151 -19.80 5.33 13.71
CA TYR A 151 -20.02 6.72 14.14
C TYR A 151 -20.95 7.42 13.14
N ASP A 152 -22.00 7.95 13.73
CA ASP A 152 -23.19 8.54 13.14
C ASP A 152 -22.94 10.00 12.72
N THR A 153 -23.38 10.31 11.50
CA THR A 153 -24.00 11.54 10.97
C THR A 153 -23.65 12.91 11.58
N LEU A 154 -22.99 13.77 10.79
CA LEU A 154 -23.24 15.23 10.70
C LEU A 154 -22.56 15.82 9.44
N LEU A 155 -23.20 15.77 8.26
CA LEU A 155 -22.92 16.70 7.15
C LEU A 155 -24.17 16.97 6.32
N ASP A 156 -24.26 18.21 5.85
CA ASP A 156 -25.32 18.83 5.04
C ASP A 156 -25.60 18.06 3.73
N ASP A 157 -26.88 17.81 3.42
CA ASP A 157 -27.35 17.07 2.23
C ASP A 157 -26.81 17.65 0.90
N SER A 158 -26.33 18.90 0.91
CA SER A 158 -25.75 19.60 -0.24
C SER A 158 -24.45 18.96 -0.75
N MET A 159 -23.67 18.31 0.12
CA MET A 159 -22.40 17.66 -0.28
C MET A 159 -22.63 16.39 -1.09
N ALA A 160 -23.77 15.70 -0.92
CA ALA A 160 -24.08 14.46 -1.66
C ALA A 160 -24.37 14.69 -3.15
N LEU A 161 -24.64 15.94 -3.56
CA LEU A 161 -25.04 16.33 -4.92
C LEU A 161 -23.90 16.90 -5.77
N LEU A 162 -22.67 16.98 -5.23
CA LEU A 162 -21.55 17.52 -5.96
C LEU A 162 -21.06 16.50 -7.02
N PRO A 163 -20.70 16.95 -8.23
CA PRO A 163 -20.06 16.07 -9.20
C PRO A 163 -18.76 15.48 -8.61
N LEU A 164 -18.46 14.24 -8.98
CA LEU A 164 -17.30 13.48 -8.50
C LEU A 164 -16.00 14.29 -8.55
N GLU A 165 -15.81 15.09 -9.60
CA GLU A 165 -14.64 15.95 -9.77
C GLU A 165 -14.48 16.98 -8.64
N LYS A 166 -15.59 17.51 -8.10
CA LYS A 166 -15.55 18.43 -6.96
C LYS A 166 -15.19 17.72 -5.66
N HIS A 167 -15.63 16.47 -5.47
CA HIS A 167 -15.18 15.65 -4.33
C HIS A 167 -13.68 15.36 -4.40
N ILE A 168 -13.16 15.06 -5.59
CA ILE A 168 -11.73 14.84 -5.80
C ILE A 168 -10.95 16.14 -5.56
N GLN A 169 -11.42 17.26 -6.12
CA GLN A 169 -10.78 18.56 -5.94
C GLN A 169 -10.73 18.95 -4.46
N HIS A 170 -11.86 18.81 -3.75
CA HIS A 170 -11.93 19.10 -2.32
C HIS A 170 -10.98 18.21 -1.52
N PHE A 171 -10.95 16.91 -1.80
CA PHE A 171 -10.00 16.01 -1.12
C PHE A 171 -8.54 16.40 -1.37
N ILE A 172 -8.21 16.85 -2.59
CA ILE A 172 -6.85 17.29 -2.95
C ILE A 172 -6.50 18.62 -2.26
N ASP A 173 -7.40 19.61 -2.30
CA ASP A 173 -7.16 20.96 -1.77
C ASP A 173 -7.11 20.97 -0.24
N PHE A 174 -7.91 20.11 0.40
CA PHE A 174 -7.98 19.98 1.84
C PHE A 174 -7.18 18.78 2.37
N CYS A 175 -6.34 18.16 1.53
CA CYS A 175 -5.42 17.12 1.98
C CYS A 175 -4.41 17.76 2.95
N PRO A 176 -4.42 17.37 4.23
CA PRO A 176 -3.80 18.14 5.27
C PRO A 176 -2.28 17.93 5.37
N SER A 177 -1.58 18.96 5.82
CA SER A 177 -0.20 18.88 6.29
C SER A 177 -0.09 18.07 7.58
N LEU A 178 1.05 17.42 7.81
CA LEU A 178 1.41 16.77 9.08
C LEU A 178 1.84 17.79 10.14
N ASP A 179 1.08 18.87 10.34
CA ASP A 179 1.44 19.87 11.33
C ASP A 179 1.25 19.29 12.75
N PRO A 180 2.29 19.32 13.61
CA PRO A 180 2.24 18.67 14.92
C PRO A 180 1.13 19.22 15.82
N GLY A 181 0.39 18.32 16.48
CA GLY A 181 -0.65 18.68 17.45
C GLY A 181 -2.03 19.01 16.85
N PHE A 182 -2.17 18.95 15.52
CA PHE A 182 -3.45 19.21 14.86
C PHE A 182 -4.40 18.00 14.93
N LEU A 183 -5.69 18.31 15.06
CA LEU A 183 -6.78 17.38 14.79
C LEU A 183 -7.31 17.69 13.40
N ILE A 184 -7.13 16.76 12.48
CA ILE A 184 -7.53 16.94 11.11
C ILE A 184 -8.85 16.21 10.87
N HIS A 185 -9.85 16.93 10.38
CA HIS A 185 -11.07 16.38 9.83
C HIS A 185 -10.97 16.35 8.31
N LEU A 186 -10.78 15.15 7.75
CA LEU A 186 -10.72 14.94 6.32
C LEU A 186 -12.10 14.49 5.81
N PRO A 187 -12.87 15.37 5.15
CA PRO A 187 -14.11 14.99 4.51
C PRO A 187 -13.83 14.08 3.32
N VAL A 188 -14.38 12.86 3.38
CA VAL A 188 -14.32 11.84 2.35
C VAL A 188 -15.77 11.52 1.97
N PHE A 189 -16.27 12.19 0.94
CA PHE A 189 -17.69 12.15 0.54
C PHE A 189 -18.61 12.47 1.73
N GLN A 190 -19.49 11.56 2.12
CA GLN A 190 -20.44 11.73 3.23
C GLN A 190 -19.85 11.37 4.61
N LYS A 191 -18.54 11.09 4.69
CA LYS A 191 -17.86 10.67 5.92
C LYS A 191 -16.78 11.67 6.30
N ILE A 192 -16.60 11.93 7.59
CA ILE A 192 -15.47 12.70 8.10
C ILE A 192 -14.48 11.73 8.75
N TYR A 193 -13.29 11.63 8.17
CA TYR A 193 -12.20 10.86 8.75
C TYR A 193 -11.34 11.75 9.63
N THR A 194 -11.24 11.42 10.93
CA THR A 194 -10.48 12.22 11.88
C THR A 194 -9.08 11.63 12.08
N ILE A 195 -8.05 12.43 11.78
CA ILE A 195 -6.65 12.09 11.96
C ILE A 195 -6.07 12.99 13.05
N ARG A 196 -5.53 12.38 14.11
CA ARG A 196 -4.84 13.13 15.16
C ARG A 196 -3.34 13.10 14.91
N ILE A 197 -2.74 14.25 14.65
CA ILE A 197 -1.29 14.38 14.54
C ILE A 197 -0.71 14.56 15.94
N PRO A 198 0.19 13.68 16.40
CA PRO A 198 0.83 13.83 17.69
C PRO A 198 1.61 15.16 17.78
N PRO A 199 1.67 15.81 18.96
CA PRO A 199 2.55 16.95 19.17
C PRO A 199 4.03 16.50 19.12
N LEU A 200 4.95 17.45 18.92
CA LEU A 200 6.40 17.19 18.83
C LEU A 200 7.00 16.49 20.06
N THR A 201 6.31 16.53 21.20
CA THR A 201 6.70 15.86 22.46
C THR A 201 6.31 14.38 22.52
N ARG A 202 5.69 13.85 21.47
CA ARG A 202 5.24 12.46 21.35
C ARG A 202 5.93 11.78 20.18
N LEU A 203 5.73 10.46 20.09
CA LEU A 203 6.17 9.68 18.92
C LEU A 203 5.57 10.28 17.63
N PRO A 204 6.32 10.24 16.51
CA PRO A 204 5.83 10.75 15.23
C PRO A 204 4.54 10.04 14.82
N TYR A 205 3.77 10.69 13.95
CA TYR A 205 2.58 10.08 13.38
C TYR A 205 2.96 8.79 12.62
N THR A 206 2.29 7.70 12.98
CA THR A 206 2.29 6.45 12.21
C THR A 206 0.84 6.03 12.06
N ASP A 207 0.44 5.73 10.82
CA ASP A 207 -0.90 5.22 10.58
C ASP A 207 -1.10 3.90 11.35
N LYS A 208 -2.23 3.80 12.07
CA LYS A 208 -2.58 2.63 12.90
C LYS A 208 -2.52 1.30 12.14
N LEU A 209 -2.75 1.33 10.82
CA LEU A 209 -2.69 0.12 9.99
C LEU A 209 -1.29 -0.48 9.94
N CYS A 210 -0.24 0.33 10.04
CA CYS A 210 1.14 -0.15 10.01
C CYS A 210 1.41 -1.12 11.17
N PHE A 211 1.16 -0.66 12.41
CA PHE A 211 1.40 -1.49 13.59
C PHE A 211 0.41 -2.65 13.70
N LYS A 212 -0.86 -2.43 13.33
CA LYS A 212 -1.84 -3.52 13.28
C LYS A 212 -1.40 -4.65 12.34
N CYS A 213 -0.93 -4.30 11.14
CA CYS A 213 -0.40 -5.26 10.19
C CYS A 213 0.84 -5.96 10.74
N LEU A 214 1.81 -5.20 11.26
CA LEU A 214 3.06 -5.76 11.82
C LEU A 214 2.79 -6.79 12.93
N PHE A 215 1.91 -6.46 13.89
CA PHE A 215 1.58 -7.36 15.00
C PHE A 215 0.71 -8.55 14.59
N THR A 216 0.05 -8.47 13.44
CA THR A 216 -0.69 -9.62 12.87
C THR A 216 0.25 -10.52 12.06
N SER A 217 1.28 -9.96 11.44
CA SER A 217 2.21 -10.67 10.55
C SER A 217 3.39 -11.32 11.28
N LEU A 218 3.92 -10.70 12.34
CA LEU A 218 5.11 -11.17 13.04
C LEU A 218 4.88 -11.28 14.55
N SER A 219 5.42 -12.34 15.15
CA SER A 219 5.48 -12.46 16.61
C SER A 219 6.43 -11.41 17.18
N PRO A 220 6.21 -10.97 18.44
CA PRO A 220 7.08 -10.00 19.10
C PRO A 220 8.57 -10.38 19.09
N LYS A 221 8.89 -11.68 19.16
CA LYS A 221 10.27 -12.17 19.06
C LYS A 221 10.88 -11.88 17.70
N ASN A 222 10.16 -12.19 16.62
CA ASN A 222 10.61 -11.90 15.26
C ASN A 222 10.64 -10.40 14.98
N ILE A 223 9.68 -9.62 15.50
CA ILE A 223 9.74 -8.15 15.44
C ILE A 223 11.05 -7.63 16.04
N VAL A 224 11.41 -8.07 17.25
CA VAL A 224 12.67 -7.66 17.89
C VAL A 224 13.90 -8.10 17.07
N LYS A 225 13.87 -9.28 16.46
CA LYS A 225 14.97 -9.79 15.61
C LYS A 225 15.13 -8.97 14.33
N VAL A 226 14.04 -8.66 13.63
CA VAL A 226 14.05 -7.81 12.44
C VAL A 226 14.47 -6.39 12.80
N TYR A 227 13.99 -5.86 13.92
CA TYR A 227 14.41 -4.55 14.42
C TYR A 227 15.91 -4.50 14.71
N ALA A 228 16.48 -5.56 15.29
CA ALA A 228 17.94 -5.68 15.49
C ALA A 228 18.71 -5.66 14.16
N ALA A 229 18.20 -6.35 13.13
CA ALA A 229 18.80 -6.36 11.79
C ALA A 229 18.78 -4.98 11.14
N ILE A 230 17.65 -4.28 11.25
CA ILE A 230 17.50 -2.93 10.71
C ILE A 230 18.42 -1.94 11.43
N LEU A 231 18.52 -1.99 12.77
CA LEU A 231 19.45 -1.11 13.51
C LEU A 231 20.94 -1.38 13.20
N GLN A 232 21.26 -2.59 12.75
CA GLN A 232 22.60 -2.97 12.30
C GLN A 232 22.81 -2.72 10.80
N GLU A 233 21.92 -1.95 10.17
CA GLU A 233 21.97 -1.61 8.75
C GLU A 233 22.18 -2.85 7.87
N GLN A 234 21.44 -3.93 8.16
CA GLN A 234 21.49 -5.14 7.34
C GLN A 234 20.63 -5.00 6.08
N ARG A 235 20.89 -5.86 5.08
CA ARG A 235 20.04 -6.03 3.90
C ARG A 235 18.84 -6.88 4.26
N VAL A 236 17.66 -6.26 4.35
CA VAL A 236 16.41 -6.92 4.77
C VAL A 236 15.44 -6.98 3.59
N LEU A 237 14.98 -8.20 3.29
CA LEU A 237 13.99 -8.47 2.25
C LEU A 237 12.71 -9.04 2.87
N PHE A 238 11.63 -8.26 2.84
CA PHE A 238 10.30 -8.74 3.20
C PHE A 238 9.68 -9.55 2.05
N VAL A 239 9.02 -10.66 2.39
CA VAL A 239 8.32 -11.53 1.44
C VAL A 239 6.90 -11.76 1.92
N SER A 240 5.93 -11.53 1.05
CA SER A 240 4.50 -11.78 1.31
C SER A 240 3.73 -11.94 0.01
N GLU A 241 2.65 -12.71 0.02
CA GLU A 241 1.65 -12.72 -1.04
C GLU A 241 0.87 -11.39 -1.09
N GLN A 242 0.77 -10.69 0.04
CA GLN A 242 0.02 -9.45 0.20
C GLN A 242 0.95 -8.24 0.17
N MET A 243 0.80 -7.43 -0.87
CA MET A 243 1.59 -6.20 -1.03
C MET A 243 1.34 -5.16 0.07
N ASP A 244 0.12 -5.10 0.60
CA ASP A 244 -0.19 -4.24 1.75
C ASP A 244 0.67 -4.61 2.96
N SER A 245 0.88 -5.91 3.21
CA SER A 245 1.72 -6.39 4.31
C SER A 245 3.17 -5.94 4.17
N LEU A 246 3.72 -6.02 2.95
CA LEU A 246 5.08 -5.54 2.67
C LEU A 246 5.26 -4.09 3.07
N THR A 247 4.35 -3.21 2.63
CA THR A 247 4.47 -1.77 2.88
C THR A 247 4.12 -1.36 4.30
N LEU A 248 3.04 -1.90 4.86
CA LEU A 248 2.60 -1.57 6.21
C LEU A 248 3.62 -2.06 7.24
N CYS A 249 4.15 -3.28 7.10
CA CYS A 249 5.19 -3.79 8.00
C CYS A 249 6.50 -3.00 7.85
N ALA A 250 6.97 -2.73 6.63
CA ALA A 250 8.18 -1.95 6.41
C ALA A 250 8.06 -0.53 7.02
N GLN A 251 6.91 0.13 6.83
CA GLN A 251 6.66 1.46 7.39
C GLN A 251 6.52 1.43 8.92
N ALA A 252 5.98 0.35 9.50
CA ALA A 252 5.96 0.14 10.95
C ALA A 252 7.39 0.05 11.50
N PHE A 253 8.25 -0.76 10.90
CA PHE A 253 9.67 -0.84 11.29
C PHE A 253 10.40 0.48 11.15
N ASN A 254 10.16 1.23 10.07
CA ASN A 254 10.72 2.55 9.91
C ASN A 254 10.23 3.54 11.00
N SER A 255 9.01 3.36 11.51
CA SER A 255 8.49 4.16 12.63
C SER A 255 9.11 3.77 13.97
N LEU A 256 9.40 2.47 14.18
CA LEU A 256 10.10 1.96 15.36
C LEU A 256 11.53 2.49 15.51
N LEU A 257 12.15 2.94 14.41
CA LEU A 257 13.50 3.49 14.43
C LEU A 257 13.61 4.81 15.20
N TYR A 258 12.50 5.53 15.46
CA TYR A 258 12.55 6.81 16.17
C TYR A 258 13.37 6.70 17.48
N PRO A 259 14.31 7.63 17.76
CA PRO A 259 14.58 8.88 17.02
C PRO A 259 15.57 8.74 15.84
N PHE A 260 16.07 7.54 15.56
CA PHE A 260 16.90 7.28 14.39
C PHE A 260 16.08 7.35 13.10
N ARG A 261 16.79 7.54 11.99
CA ARG A 261 16.22 7.57 10.65
C ARG A 261 16.91 6.54 9.78
N TRP A 262 16.13 5.86 8.96
CA TRP A 262 16.68 5.03 7.91
C TRP A 262 17.16 5.90 6.74
N PHE A 263 18.43 5.80 6.38
CA PHE A 263 19.07 6.61 5.34
C PHE A 263 19.33 5.86 4.04
N HIS A 264 19.15 4.54 4.05
CA HIS A 264 19.44 3.67 2.91
C HIS A 264 18.19 3.45 2.04
N PRO A 265 18.30 2.81 0.87
CA PRO A 265 17.16 2.48 0.03
C PRO A 265 16.04 1.77 0.80
N PHE A 266 14.82 2.27 0.58
CA PHE A 266 13.60 1.81 1.22
C PHE A 266 12.54 1.66 0.13
N ILE A 267 12.34 0.43 -0.34
CA ILE A 267 11.44 0.10 -1.45
C ILE A 267 10.56 -1.07 -1.01
N PRO A 268 9.48 -0.83 -0.25
CA PRO A 268 8.67 -1.91 0.32
C PRO A 268 8.00 -2.81 -0.72
N ILE A 269 7.86 -2.35 -1.97
CA ILE A 269 7.45 -3.18 -3.10
C ILE A 269 8.44 -2.94 -4.24
N LEU A 270 9.37 -3.87 -4.41
CA LEU A 270 10.41 -3.83 -5.43
C LEU A 270 9.84 -4.31 -6.78
N PRO A 271 9.91 -3.52 -7.86
CA PRO A 271 9.41 -3.95 -9.15
C PRO A 271 10.17 -5.16 -9.70
N PHE A 272 9.44 -6.04 -10.41
CA PHE A 272 10.05 -7.17 -11.12
C PHE A 272 11.22 -6.76 -12.02
N ALA A 273 11.07 -5.64 -12.73
CA ALA A 273 12.08 -5.11 -13.66
C ALA A 273 13.43 -4.75 -13.02
N VAL A 274 13.49 -4.62 -11.69
CA VAL A 274 14.71 -4.25 -10.96
C VAL A 274 15.05 -5.26 -9.86
N THR A 275 14.57 -6.51 -9.98
CA THR A 275 14.82 -7.60 -9.03
C THR A 275 16.32 -7.84 -8.80
N GLU A 276 17.15 -7.65 -9.83
CA GLU A 276 18.62 -7.73 -9.74
C GLU A 276 19.23 -6.81 -8.67
N THR A 277 18.53 -5.73 -8.29
CA THR A 277 18.99 -4.78 -7.26
C THR A 277 19.10 -5.42 -5.86
N ILE A 278 18.47 -6.58 -5.63
CA ILE A 278 18.60 -7.34 -4.38
C ILE A 278 20.07 -7.72 -4.10
N SER A 279 20.87 -7.91 -5.16
CA SER A 279 22.31 -8.21 -5.07
C SER A 279 23.18 -7.07 -4.54
N ALA A 280 22.60 -5.88 -4.34
CA ALA A 280 23.31 -4.72 -3.85
C ALA A 280 24.12 -5.02 -2.58
N SER A 281 25.33 -4.47 -2.52
CA SER A 281 26.25 -4.62 -1.38
C SER A 281 26.01 -3.62 -0.24
N PHE A 282 25.12 -2.64 -0.46
CA PHE A 282 24.74 -1.65 0.55
C PHE A 282 23.47 -2.09 1.31
N PRO A 283 23.25 -1.57 2.54
CA PRO A 283 22.05 -1.85 3.31
C PRO A 283 20.77 -1.43 2.59
N TYR A 284 19.67 -2.15 2.80
CA TYR A 284 18.37 -1.77 2.25
C TYR A 284 17.24 -2.40 3.04
N ILE A 285 16.05 -1.84 2.87
CA ILE A 285 14.79 -2.49 3.23
C ILE A 285 13.96 -2.60 1.95
N PHE A 286 13.86 -3.81 1.41
CA PHE A 286 13.06 -4.12 0.23
C PHE A 286 11.92 -5.07 0.58
N GLY A 287 10.91 -5.12 -0.27
CA GLY A 287 9.88 -6.15 -0.21
C GLY A 287 9.52 -6.68 -1.59
N VAL A 288 9.27 -7.97 -1.68
CA VAL A 288 8.89 -8.66 -2.93
C VAL A 288 7.68 -9.55 -2.70
N THR A 289 6.90 -9.77 -3.75
CA THR A 289 5.81 -10.74 -3.66
C THR A 289 6.34 -12.17 -3.61
N THR A 290 5.58 -13.11 -3.04
CA THR A 290 5.95 -14.55 -3.05
C THR A 290 6.27 -15.04 -4.47
N ASN A 291 5.45 -14.68 -5.46
CA ASN A 291 5.70 -15.05 -6.87
C ASN A 291 7.03 -14.50 -7.41
N GLN A 292 7.40 -13.27 -7.03
CA GLN A 292 8.68 -12.68 -7.44
C GLN A 292 9.84 -13.35 -6.71
N PHE A 293 9.66 -13.65 -5.43
CA PHE A 293 10.66 -14.34 -4.63
C PHE A 293 10.99 -15.71 -5.23
N GLU A 294 10.00 -16.46 -5.72
CA GLU A 294 10.19 -17.79 -6.32
C GLU A 294 10.93 -17.79 -7.67
N THR A 295 11.16 -16.64 -8.28
CA THR A 295 11.92 -16.55 -9.55
C THR A 295 13.40 -16.88 -9.35
N GLU A 296 14.02 -17.49 -10.36
CA GLU A 296 15.46 -17.76 -10.37
C GLU A 296 16.28 -16.46 -10.18
N ASP A 297 15.86 -15.38 -10.85
CA ASP A 297 16.48 -14.06 -10.72
C ASP A 297 16.50 -13.58 -9.27
N CYS A 298 15.40 -13.72 -8.52
CA CYS A 298 15.39 -13.33 -7.11
C CYS A 298 16.26 -14.27 -6.27
N GLN A 299 16.10 -15.59 -6.43
CA GLN A 299 16.81 -16.59 -5.63
C GLN A 299 18.34 -16.49 -5.76
N ASN A 300 18.83 -16.21 -6.98
CA ASN A 300 20.26 -16.09 -7.26
C ASN A 300 20.92 -14.86 -6.59
N ASN A 301 20.13 -13.90 -6.10
CA ASN A 301 20.62 -12.62 -5.58
C ASN A 301 20.51 -12.50 -4.03
N LEU A 302 20.25 -13.60 -3.31
CA LEU A 302 19.98 -13.58 -1.85
C LEU A 302 21.22 -13.67 -0.95
N ASP A 303 22.44 -13.65 -1.48
CA ASP A 303 23.64 -13.81 -0.65
C ASP A 303 23.80 -12.67 0.37
N GLY A 304 23.87 -13.04 1.65
CA GLY A 304 23.96 -12.13 2.79
C GLY A 304 22.72 -11.23 2.96
N VAL A 305 21.56 -11.65 2.45
CA VAL A 305 20.27 -10.97 2.62
C VAL A 305 19.45 -11.67 3.71
N ILE A 306 18.97 -10.90 4.69
CA ILE A 306 18.05 -11.40 5.73
C ILE A 306 16.64 -11.42 5.15
N VAL A 307 16.05 -12.62 5.06
CA VAL A 307 14.72 -12.82 4.48
C VAL A 307 13.67 -12.92 5.57
N VAL A 308 12.63 -12.12 5.47
CA VAL A 308 11.53 -12.05 6.42
C VAL A 308 10.22 -12.43 5.72
N TYR A 309 9.72 -13.62 6.00
CA TYR A 309 8.44 -14.10 5.50
C TYR A 309 7.31 -13.61 6.42
N LEU A 310 6.57 -12.61 5.97
CA LEU A 310 5.50 -11.98 6.75
C LEU A 310 4.25 -12.86 6.87
N ASP A 311 4.04 -13.79 5.94
CA ASP A 311 2.86 -14.67 5.95
C ASP A 311 3.05 -15.89 6.86
N TYR A 312 4.29 -16.16 7.27
CA TYR A 312 4.67 -17.38 8.00
C TYR A 312 5.38 -17.11 9.33
N ASP A 313 5.42 -15.86 9.78
CA ASP A 313 6.16 -15.42 10.97
C ASP A 313 7.58 -16.03 11.05
N LYS A 314 8.37 -15.84 9.97
CA LYS A 314 9.68 -16.50 9.84
C LYS A 314 10.77 -15.54 9.38
N VAL A 315 11.88 -15.54 10.11
CA VAL A 315 13.07 -14.73 9.80
C VAL A 315 14.27 -15.65 9.55
N VAL A 316 14.78 -15.64 8.32
CA VAL A 316 15.96 -16.39 7.90
C VAL A 316 17.15 -15.44 7.87
N VAL A 317 18.16 -15.74 8.70
CA VAL A 317 19.44 -15.03 8.70
C VAL A 317 20.47 -15.92 8.00
N PRO A 318 21.08 -15.48 6.89
CA PRO A 318 22.06 -16.28 6.17
C PRO A 318 23.32 -16.46 7.01
N LYS A 319 24.05 -17.57 6.81
CA LYS A 319 25.28 -17.87 7.56
C LYS A 319 26.39 -16.84 7.32
N SER A 320 26.38 -16.18 6.15
CA SER A 320 27.31 -15.10 5.81
C SER A 320 27.04 -13.80 6.60
N CYS A 321 25.90 -13.70 7.29
CA CYS A 321 25.52 -12.53 8.07
C CYS A 321 25.67 -12.78 9.58
N HIS A 322 26.48 -11.96 10.24
CA HIS A 322 26.58 -11.95 11.70
C HIS A 322 25.57 -10.94 12.29
N LEU A 323 24.43 -11.43 12.74
CA LEU A 323 23.42 -10.62 13.42
C LEU A 323 23.64 -10.62 14.94
N VAL A 324 23.97 -9.46 15.51
CA VAL A 324 24.06 -9.31 16.98
C VAL A 324 22.65 -9.23 17.55
N GLU A 325 22.32 -10.14 18.46
CA GLU A 325 21.03 -10.12 19.17
C GLU A 325 21.08 -9.22 20.41
N PHE A 326 19.93 -8.63 20.75
CA PHE A 326 19.78 -7.91 22.01
C PHE A 326 19.93 -8.84 23.22
N ARG A 327 20.33 -8.26 24.37
CA ARG A 327 20.39 -9.01 25.64
C ARG A 327 19.05 -9.66 25.95
N LYS A 328 19.07 -10.94 26.34
CA LYS A 328 17.86 -11.72 26.64
C LYS A 328 16.90 -11.04 27.63
N SER A 329 17.43 -10.34 28.62
CA SER A 329 16.63 -9.59 29.60
C SER A 329 15.87 -8.42 28.98
N PHE A 330 16.46 -7.73 28.01
CA PHE A 330 15.80 -6.68 27.24
C PHE A 330 14.73 -7.28 26.33
N VAL A 331 15.07 -8.34 25.58
CA VAL A 331 14.11 -9.03 24.69
C VAL A 331 12.88 -9.49 25.47
N LYS A 332 13.07 -10.14 26.63
CA LYS A 332 11.95 -10.60 27.47
C LYS A 332 11.03 -9.45 27.87
N LYS A 333 11.58 -8.31 28.30
CA LYS A 333 10.79 -7.14 28.69
C LYS A 333 9.97 -6.57 27.52
N VAL A 334 10.62 -6.38 26.37
CA VAL A 334 9.96 -5.80 25.18
C VAL A 334 8.89 -6.74 24.62
N VAL A 335 9.17 -8.04 24.55
CA VAL A 335 8.20 -9.05 24.10
C VAL A 335 6.96 -9.04 24.99
N THR A 336 7.11 -9.08 26.32
CA THR A 336 5.97 -9.02 27.24
C THR A 336 5.17 -7.73 27.10
N GLN A 337 5.84 -6.58 26.88
CA GLN A 337 5.14 -5.32 26.63
C GLN A 337 4.35 -5.33 25.32
N MET A 338 4.93 -5.87 24.24
CA MET A 338 4.23 -6.01 22.96
C MET A 338 3.03 -6.95 23.08
N GLU A 339 3.18 -8.11 23.73
CA GLU A 339 2.08 -9.06 23.95
C GLU A 339 0.90 -8.42 24.71
N ASN A 340 1.19 -7.63 25.75
CA ASN A 340 0.17 -6.89 26.50
C ASN A 340 -0.47 -5.75 25.70
N THR A 341 0.20 -5.23 24.67
CA THR A 341 -0.32 -4.16 23.82
C THR A 341 -1.14 -4.73 22.66
N CYS A 342 -0.71 -5.86 22.09
CA CYS A 342 -1.44 -6.57 21.04
C CYS A 342 -2.81 -7.05 21.51
N SER A 343 -2.96 -7.43 22.79
CA SER A 343 -4.27 -7.81 23.34
C SER A 343 -5.27 -6.65 23.43
N LEU A 344 -4.82 -5.40 23.23
CA LEU A 344 -5.65 -4.19 23.27
C LEU A 344 -5.98 -3.64 21.86
N LEU A 345 -5.42 -4.21 20.80
CA LEU A 345 -5.59 -3.80 19.39
C LEU A 345 -6.55 -4.72 18.64
#